data_AF-A0AA92BR08-F1
#
_entry.id   AF-A0AA92BR08-F1
#
_cell.length_a   1.000
_cell.length_b   1.000
_cell.length_c   1.000
_cell.angle_alpha   90.00
_cell.angle_beta   90.00
_cell.angle_gamma   90.00
#
_symmetry.space_group_name_H-M   'P 1'
#
loop_
_entity.id
_entity.type
_entity.pdbx_description
1 polymer ?
#
loop_
_entity_poly.entity_id
_entity_poly.type
_entity_poly.pdbx_seq_one_letter_code
_entity_poly.pdbx_strand_id
1 'polypeptide(L)'
;MKIGELARRTGLSASRLRFYEASGLIEAQRLGNGYRDYPEDVVQRLEIITCGQQAGFSLEEMRTLTLESTRSDGRFQHDRLLASLRSKVAEIEALQQRLTQNRQHLLTLIAGIEGKPEGLGCEENAQRLLAQWRENEGQAPAAASGRRRQKQGR
;
A
#
# COMPACT_ATOMS: atom_id res chain seq x y z
N MET A 1 -24.02 -12.34 14.89
CA MET A 1 -24.58 -11.33 13.95
C MET A 1 -24.62 -11.84 12.52
N LYS A 2 -25.62 -11.45 11.70
CA LYS A 2 -25.62 -11.77 10.25
C LYS A 2 -24.72 -10.81 9.46
N ILE A 3 -24.33 -11.20 8.23
CA ILE A 3 -23.47 -10.37 7.37
C ILE A 3 -24.02 -8.95 7.10
N GLY A 4 -25.34 -8.80 6.99
CA GLY A 4 -25.96 -7.49 6.77
C GLY A 4 -25.91 -6.59 8.00
N GLU A 5 -25.94 -7.18 9.19
CA GLU A 5 -25.74 -6.44 10.44
C GLU A 5 -24.27 -6.06 10.62
N LEU A 6 -23.35 -7.00 10.34
CA LEU A 6 -21.91 -6.75 10.34
C LEU A 6 -21.53 -5.62 9.37
N ALA A 7 -22.15 -5.59 8.18
CA ALA A 7 -21.95 -4.53 7.18
C ALA A 7 -22.38 -3.16 7.71
N ARG A 8 -23.55 -3.07 8.36
CA ARG A 8 -24.03 -1.81 8.95
C ARG A 8 -23.11 -1.32 10.07
N ARG A 9 -22.62 -2.23 10.91
CA ARG A 9 -21.79 -1.88 12.06
C ARG A 9 -20.38 -1.45 11.67
N THR A 10 -19.79 -2.10 10.67
CA THR A 10 -18.41 -1.83 10.23
C THR A 10 -18.33 -0.79 9.12
N GLY A 11 -19.48 -0.42 8.52
CA GLY A 11 -19.53 0.44 7.33
C GLY A 11 -19.00 -0.24 6.06
N LEU A 12 -18.62 -1.53 6.13
CA LEU A 12 -18.08 -2.28 4.99
C LEU A 12 -19.20 -2.89 4.16
N SER A 13 -19.01 -2.97 2.85
CA SER A 13 -19.95 -3.66 1.98
C SER A 13 -19.98 -5.17 2.26
N ALA A 14 -21.14 -5.79 2.11
CA ALA A 14 -21.27 -7.25 2.26
C ALA A 14 -20.34 -8.02 1.30
N SER A 15 -20.05 -7.48 0.12
CA SER A 15 -19.07 -8.05 -0.81
C SER A 15 -17.66 -8.07 -0.22
N ARG A 16 -17.24 -6.96 0.39
CA ARG A 16 -15.92 -6.85 1.05
C ARG A 16 -15.81 -7.77 2.26
N LEU A 17 -16.88 -7.91 3.04
CA LEU A 17 -16.94 -8.86 4.16
C LEU A 17 -16.82 -10.32 3.68
N ARG A 18 -17.54 -10.71 2.61
CA ARG A 18 -17.39 -12.07 2.02
C ARG A 18 -15.99 -12.32 1.50
N PHE A 19 -15.37 -11.30 0.91
CA PHE A 19 -14.00 -11.38 0.44
C PHE A 19 -13.00 -11.57 1.59
N TYR A 20 -13.17 -10.87 2.70
CA TYR A 20 -12.37 -11.09 3.91
C TYR A 20 -12.60 -12.47 4.53
N GLU A 21 -13.84 -12.96 4.54
CA GLU A 21 -14.14 -14.33 4.97
C GLU A 21 -13.44 -15.36 4.07
N ALA A 22 -13.54 -15.21 2.75
CA ALA A 22 -12.87 -16.08 1.79
C ALA A 22 -11.33 -16.02 1.88
N SER A 23 -10.78 -14.88 2.31
CA SER A 23 -9.34 -14.70 2.53
C SER A 23 -8.87 -15.22 3.90
N GLY A 24 -9.78 -15.74 4.74
CA GLY A 24 -9.48 -16.23 6.09
C GLY A 24 -9.08 -15.11 7.07
N LEU A 25 -9.50 -13.87 6.80
CA LEU A 25 -9.29 -12.72 7.69
C LEU A 25 -10.36 -12.62 8.77
N ILE A 26 -11.55 -13.13 8.48
CA ILE A 26 -12.65 -13.25 9.43
C ILE A 26 -13.29 -14.63 9.26
N GLU A 27 -13.88 -15.16 10.32
CA GLU A 27 -14.57 -16.44 10.28
C GLU A 27 -15.99 -16.29 10.83
N ALA A 28 -16.94 -16.93 10.16
CA ALA A 28 -18.30 -17.06 10.65
C ALA A 28 -18.47 -18.41 11.35
N GLN A 29 -19.16 -18.41 12.49
CA GLN A 29 -19.63 -19.63 13.10
C GLN A 29 -20.86 -20.13 12.34
N ARG A 30 -20.95 -21.45 12.12
CA ARG A 30 -22.15 -22.08 11.58
C ARG A 30 -23.07 -22.44 12.73
N LEU A 31 -24.28 -21.90 12.72
CA LEU A 31 -25.34 -22.28 13.65
C LEU A 31 -25.97 -23.62 13.22
N GLY A 32 -26.58 -24.34 14.17
CA GLY A 32 -27.22 -25.64 13.91
C GLY A 32 -28.37 -25.61 12.89
N ASN A 33 -28.86 -24.42 12.55
CA ASN A 33 -29.85 -24.17 11.50
C ASN A 33 -29.24 -23.81 10.13
N GLY A 34 -27.91 -23.93 9.96
CA GLY A 34 -27.20 -23.68 8.70
C GLY A 34 -26.87 -22.21 8.42
N TYR A 35 -27.30 -21.27 9.27
CA TYR A 35 -26.98 -19.86 9.10
C TYR A 35 -25.56 -19.53 9.55
N ARG A 36 -24.95 -18.52 8.92
CA ARG A 36 -23.68 -17.92 9.34
C ARG A 36 -23.93 -16.86 10.41
N ASP A 37 -23.18 -16.95 11.48
CA ASP A 37 -23.16 -15.99 12.57
C ASP A 37 -21.75 -15.48 12.82
N TYR A 38 -21.56 -14.16 12.75
CA TYR A 38 -20.31 -13.50 13.06
C TYR A 38 -20.32 -13.03 14.51
N PRO A 39 -19.34 -13.45 15.34
CA PRO A 39 -19.21 -13.00 16.70
C PRO A 39 -18.73 -11.54 16.79
N GLU A 40 -18.83 -10.97 17.99
CA GLU A 40 -18.56 -9.55 18.27
C GLU A 40 -17.11 -9.14 18.03
N ASP A 41 -16.18 -10.04 18.35
CA ASP A 41 -14.74 -9.91 18.12
C ASP A 41 -14.38 -9.68 16.64
N VAL A 42 -15.20 -10.18 15.70
CA VAL A 42 -15.02 -9.93 14.26
C VAL A 42 -15.10 -8.45 13.94
N VAL A 43 -15.90 -7.66 14.65
CA VAL A 43 -16.01 -6.21 14.44
C VAL A 43 -14.67 -5.54 14.77
N GLN A 44 -14.11 -5.82 15.94
CA GLN A 44 -12.80 -5.29 16.36
C GLN A 44 -11.69 -5.73 15.40
N ARG A 45 -11.73 -6.98 14.95
CA ARG A 45 -10.77 -7.49 13.96
C ARG A 45 -10.87 -6.74 12.63
N LEU A 46 -12.07 -6.44 12.17
CA LEU A 46 -12.30 -5.68 10.93
C LEU A 46 -11.84 -4.23 11.04
N GLU A 47 -12.00 -3.61 12.21
CA GLU A 47 -11.47 -2.27 12.49
C GLU A 47 -9.94 -2.27 12.39
N ILE A 48 -9.26 -3.24 13.04
CA ILE A 48 -7.81 -3.39 12.95
C ILE A 48 -7.35 -3.56 11.50
N ILE A 49 -8.00 -4.46 10.75
CA ILE A 49 -7.70 -4.70 9.32
C ILE A 49 -7.86 -3.41 8.52
N THR A 50 -8.95 -2.67 8.75
CA THR A 50 -9.24 -1.43 8.02
C THR A 50 -8.22 -0.34 8.34
N CYS A 51 -7.87 -0.15 9.62
CA CYS A 51 -6.83 0.78 10.05
C CYS A 51 -5.47 0.42 9.44
N GLY A 52 -5.09 -0.86 9.45
CA GLY A 52 -3.85 -1.32 8.83
C GLY A 52 -3.81 -1.07 7.32
N GLN A 53 -4.92 -1.33 6.61
CA GLN A 53 -5.00 -1.02 5.18
C GLN A 53 -4.86 0.48 4.89
N GLN A 54 -5.44 1.34 5.72
CA GLN A 54 -5.29 2.79 5.60
C GLN A 54 -3.85 3.24 5.87
N ALA A 55 -3.13 2.53 6.75
CA ALA A 55 -1.71 2.76 7.02
C ALA A 55 -0.77 2.16 5.96
N GLY A 56 -1.28 1.55 4.88
CA GLY A 56 -0.48 1.01 3.79
C GLY A 56 -0.08 -0.46 3.94
N PHE A 57 -0.67 -1.19 4.89
CA PHE A 57 -0.51 -2.64 4.95
C PHE A 57 -1.37 -3.34 3.89
N SER A 58 -0.77 -4.31 3.23
CA SER A 58 -1.48 -5.27 2.40
C SER A 58 -2.35 -6.21 3.24
N LEU A 59 -3.33 -6.84 2.60
CA LEU A 59 -4.18 -7.81 3.27
C LEU A 59 -3.41 -9.05 3.74
N GLU A 60 -2.34 -9.42 3.05
CA GLU A 60 -1.49 -10.55 3.42
C GLU A 60 -0.68 -10.25 4.69
N GLU A 61 -0.14 -9.03 4.79
CA GLU A 61 0.52 -8.56 6.02
C GLU A 61 -0.48 -8.49 7.18
N MET A 62 -1.68 -7.93 6.95
CA MET A 62 -2.73 -7.90 7.98
C MET A 62 -3.19 -9.29 8.39
N ARG A 63 -3.21 -10.25 7.47
CA ARG A 63 -3.53 -11.65 7.78
C ARG A 63 -2.49 -12.26 8.72
N THR A 64 -1.21 -12.03 8.42
CA THR A 64 -0.09 -12.51 9.24
C THR A 64 -0.17 -11.89 10.64
N LEU A 65 -0.33 -10.57 10.72
CA LEU A 65 -0.41 -9.85 12.00
C LEU A 65 -1.63 -10.29 12.84
N THR A 66 -2.81 -10.46 12.23
CA THR A 66 -4.02 -10.81 12.99
C THR A 66 -4.16 -12.29 13.34
N LEU A 67 -3.69 -13.22 12.50
CA LEU A 67 -3.75 -14.66 12.79
C LEU A 67 -2.68 -15.10 13.80
N GLU A 68 -1.53 -14.44 13.81
CA GLU A 68 -0.48 -14.75 14.77
C GLU A 68 -0.80 -14.19 16.16
N SER A 69 -1.59 -13.12 16.22
CA SER A 69 -2.08 -12.51 17.47
C SER A 69 -2.97 -13.44 18.30
N THR A 70 -3.69 -14.37 17.66
CA THR A 70 -4.65 -15.26 18.32
C THR A 70 -4.04 -16.60 18.78
N ARG A 71 -2.75 -16.87 18.49
CA ARG A 71 -2.17 -18.24 18.59
C ARG A 71 -1.02 -18.41 19.59
N SER A 72 -0.56 -17.39 20.30
CA SER A 72 0.64 -17.51 21.15
C SER A 72 0.66 -16.60 22.40
N ASP A 73 1.56 -16.93 23.33
CA ASP A 73 1.71 -16.36 24.68
C ASP A 73 2.27 -14.92 24.71
N GLY A 74 1.71 -14.01 23.90
CA GLY A 74 1.81 -12.54 23.95
C GLY A 74 3.19 -11.89 23.69
N ARG A 75 4.30 -12.46 24.18
CA ARG A 75 5.63 -11.83 24.17
C ARG A 75 6.27 -11.81 22.78
N PHE A 76 6.29 -12.95 22.08
CA PHE A 76 6.83 -13.03 20.72
C PHE A 76 5.99 -12.28 19.66
N GLN A 77 4.71 -12.01 19.95
CA GLN A 77 3.85 -11.23 19.06
C GLN A 77 4.13 -9.73 19.11
N HIS A 78 4.41 -9.20 20.30
CA HIS A 78 4.66 -7.77 20.48
C HIS A 78 5.87 -7.29 19.66
N ASP A 79 6.99 -8.01 19.76
CA ASP A 79 8.23 -7.67 19.05
C ASP A 79 8.05 -7.77 17.54
N ARG A 80 7.33 -8.79 17.05
CA ARG A 80 7.08 -8.97 15.62
C ARG A 80 6.14 -7.90 15.06
N LEU A 81 5.07 -7.55 15.78
CA LEU A 81 4.18 -6.46 15.41
C LEU A 81 4.96 -5.14 15.32
N LEU A 82 5.79 -4.85 16.33
CA LEU A 82 6.60 -3.64 16.35
C LEU A 82 7.60 -3.61 15.18
N ALA A 83 8.23 -4.75 14.87
CA ALA A 83 9.12 -4.86 13.71
C ALA A 83 8.37 -4.62 12.39
N SER A 84 7.18 -5.18 12.20
CA SER A 84 6.36 -4.94 11.00
C SER A 84 5.92 -3.48 10.88
N LEU A 85 5.53 -2.84 11.99
CA LEU A 85 5.21 -1.41 12.00
C LEU A 85 6.42 -0.55 11.61
N ARG A 86 7.60 -0.83 12.19
CA ARG A 86 8.84 -0.12 11.84
C ARG A 86 9.24 -0.32 10.38
N SER A 87 9.09 -1.54 9.85
CA SER A 87 9.33 -1.81 8.42
C SER A 87 8.41 -0.97 7.54
N LYS A 88 7.12 -0.89 7.88
CA LYS A 88 6.16 -0.08 7.12
C LYS A 88 6.50 1.40 7.15
N VAL A 89 6.94 1.92 8.30
CA VAL A 89 7.45 3.30 8.41
C VAL A 89 8.64 3.52 7.48
N ALA A 90 9.63 2.63 7.48
CA ALA A 90 10.79 2.73 6.60
C ALA A 90 10.42 2.68 5.11
N GLU A 91 9.44 1.84 4.73
CA GLU A 91 8.92 1.79 3.36
C GLU A 91 8.24 3.11 2.96
N ILE A 92 7.45 3.71 3.85
CA ILE A 92 6.81 5.01 3.63
C ILE A 92 7.86 6.11 3.49
N GLU A 93 8.87 6.14 4.36
CA GLU A 93 9.96 7.12 4.29
C GLU A 93 10.73 7.01 2.97
N ALA A 94 11.05 5.80 2.51
CA ALA A 94 11.69 5.59 1.22
C ALA A 94 10.82 6.09 0.05
N LEU A 95 9.49 5.87 0.12
CA LEU A 95 8.56 6.39 -0.87
C LEU A 95 8.50 7.92 -0.84
N GLN A 96 8.47 8.54 0.34
CA GLN A 96 8.50 10.00 0.49
C GLN A 96 9.76 10.61 -0.11
N GLN A 97 10.94 10.00 0.13
CA GLN A 97 12.19 10.45 -0.47
C GLN A 97 12.13 10.40 -1.99
N ARG A 98 11.67 9.29 -2.56
CA ARG A 98 11.51 9.14 -4.01
C ARG A 98 10.53 10.16 -4.60
N LEU A 99 9.40 10.40 -3.94
CA LEU A 99 8.43 11.40 -4.38
C LEU A 99 9.00 12.83 -4.31
N THR A 100 9.79 13.12 -3.27
CA THR A 100 10.48 14.41 -3.12
C THR A 100 11.49 14.62 -4.25
N GLN A 101 12.27 13.60 -4.59
CA GLN A 101 13.22 13.66 -5.70
C GLN A 101 12.51 13.87 -7.04
N ASN A 102 11.46 13.09 -7.31
CA ASN A 102 10.65 13.25 -8.52
C ASN A 102 10.06 14.66 -8.62
N ARG A 103 9.54 15.20 -7.51
CA ARG A 103 9.02 16.58 -7.45
C ARG A 103 10.12 17.58 -7.80
N GLN A 104 11.31 17.44 -7.24
CA GLN A 104 12.43 18.34 -7.51
C GLN A 104 12.84 18.27 -8.99
N HIS A 105 12.91 17.07 -9.57
CA HIS A 105 13.20 16.89 -10.99
C HIS A 105 12.19 17.62 -11.88
N LEU A 106 10.89 17.48 -11.60
CA LEU A 106 9.85 18.18 -12.35
C LEU A 106 9.96 19.70 -12.22
N LEU A 107 10.27 20.22 -11.03
CA LEU A 107 10.48 21.65 -10.83
C LEU A 107 11.69 22.18 -11.62
N THR A 108 12.80 21.43 -11.67
CA THR A 108 13.96 21.77 -12.48
C THR A 108 13.61 21.83 -13.97
N LEU A 109 12.81 20.88 -14.47
CA LEU A 109 12.35 20.90 -15.87
C LEU A 109 11.46 22.11 -16.16
N ILE A 110 10.52 22.41 -15.28
CA ILE A 110 9.64 23.58 -15.41
C ILE A 110 10.48 24.87 -15.47
N ALA A 111 11.39 25.07 -14.51
CA ALA A 111 12.26 26.24 -14.48
C ALA A 111 13.14 26.36 -15.74
N GLY A 112 13.61 25.24 -16.29
CA GLY A 112 14.38 25.23 -17.53
C GLY A 112 13.56 25.58 -18.78
N ILE A 113 12.26 25.26 -18.78
CA ILE A 113 11.33 25.65 -19.85
C ILE A 113 10.95 27.12 -19.71
N GLU A 114 10.65 27.59 -18.49
CA GLU A 114 10.30 28.99 -18.22
C GLU A 114 11.49 29.92 -18.45
N GLY A 115 12.71 29.52 -18.05
CA GLY A 115 13.97 30.23 -18.26
C GLY A 115 14.56 30.07 -19.66
N LYS A 116 13.71 29.90 -20.68
CA LYS A 116 14.11 29.79 -22.08
C LYS A 116 14.79 31.10 -22.52
N PRO A 117 16.02 31.06 -23.06
CA PRO A 117 16.68 32.26 -23.57
C PRO A 117 15.91 32.88 -24.74
N GLU A 118 15.88 34.21 -24.80
CA GLU A 118 15.27 34.92 -25.92
C GLU A 118 15.94 34.52 -27.24
N GLY A 119 15.12 34.25 -28.25
CA GLY A 119 15.59 33.86 -29.59
C GLY A 119 15.85 32.37 -29.80
N LEU A 120 15.84 31.52 -28.77
CA LEU A 120 15.95 30.06 -28.97
C LEU A 120 14.63 29.45 -29.49
N GLY A 121 14.71 28.44 -30.34
CA GLY A 121 13.55 27.59 -30.65
C GLY A 121 13.07 26.79 -29.44
N CYS A 122 11.79 26.40 -29.39
CA CYS A 122 11.30 25.49 -28.34
C CYS A 122 11.97 24.11 -28.42
N GLU A 123 12.26 23.65 -29.64
CA GLU A 123 12.97 22.39 -29.91
C GLU A 123 14.43 22.44 -29.44
N GLU A 124 15.14 23.53 -29.71
CA GLU A 124 16.51 23.75 -29.23
C GLU A 124 16.58 23.86 -27.70
N ASN A 125 15.60 24.53 -27.07
CA ASN A 125 15.52 24.58 -25.60
C ASN A 125 15.26 23.18 -25.02
N ALA A 126 14.41 22.37 -25.64
CA ALA A 126 14.17 20.99 -25.22
C ALA A 126 15.44 20.12 -25.34
N GLN A 127 16.19 20.24 -26.44
CA GLN A 127 17.47 19.54 -26.62
C GLN A 127 18.50 19.97 -25.56
N ARG A 128 18.59 21.26 -25.25
CA ARG A 128 19.45 21.79 -24.16
C ARG A 128 19.10 21.18 -22.81
N LEU A 129 17.82 21.16 -22.45
CA LEU A 129 17.35 20.59 -21.18
C LEU A 129 17.60 19.09 -21.10
N LEU A 130 17.40 18.35 -22.20
CA LEU A 130 17.69 16.92 -22.27
C LEU A 130 19.19 16.60 -22.21
N ALA A 131 20.05 17.49 -22.68
CA ALA A 131 21.50 17.36 -22.51
C ALA A 131 21.93 17.60 -21.06
N GLN A 132 21.44 18.68 -20.43
CA GLN A 132 21.67 18.98 -19.00
C GLN A 132 21.15 17.87 -18.08
N TRP A 133 20.02 17.25 -18.43
CA TRP A 133 19.49 16.11 -17.70
C TRP A 133 20.38 14.88 -17.82
N ARG A 134 20.86 14.53 -19.02
CA ARG A 134 21.76 13.37 -19.21
C ARG A 134 23.08 13.51 -18.46
N GLU A 135 23.60 14.73 -18.33
CA GLU A 135 24.81 15.01 -17.55
C GLU A 135 24.55 14.88 -16.04
N ASN A 136 23.35 15.25 -15.57
CA ASN A 136 22.94 15.10 -14.16
C ASN A 136 22.39 13.70 -13.81
N GLU A 137 21.92 12.91 -14.79
CA GLU A 137 21.43 11.53 -14.60
C GLU A 137 22.53 10.57 -14.12
N GLY A 138 23.80 10.95 -14.24
CA GLY A 138 24.92 10.26 -13.57
C GLY A 138 24.85 10.26 -12.04
N GLN A 139 23.90 10.98 -11.43
CA GLN A 139 23.68 11.08 -9.98
C GLN A 139 22.28 10.64 -9.51
N ALA A 140 21.42 10.11 -10.40
CA ALA A 140 20.09 9.62 -10.01
C ALA A 140 20.15 8.17 -9.46
N PRO A 141 19.49 7.85 -8.33
CA PRO A 141 19.43 6.49 -7.84
C PRO A 141 18.59 5.65 -8.80
N ALA A 142 19.18 4.53 -9.24
CA ALA A 142 18.60 3.59 -10.19
C ALA A 142 17.13 3.29 -9.86
N ALA A 143 16.22 3.72 -10.75
CA ALA A 143 14.82 3.35 -10.65
C ALA A 143 14.70 1.83 -10.69
N ALA A 144 14.21 1.24 -9.59
CA ALA A 144 13.97 -0.19 -9.46
C ALA A 144 13.11 -0.67 -10.65
N SER A 145 13.74 -1.49 -11.49
CA SER A 145 13.12 -2.20 -12.61
C SER A 145 11.94 -3.01 -12.08
N GLY A 146 10.73 -2.54 -12.36
CA GLY A 146 9.50 -3.25 -12.06
C GLY A 146 9.46 -4.56 -12.82
N ARG A 147 9.49 -5.69 -12.09
CA ARG A 147 9.33 -7.05 -12.62
C ARG A 147 8.16 -7.10 -13.59
N ARG A 148 8.49 -7.24 -14.88
CA ARG A 148 7.58 -7.63 -15.96
C ARG A 148 7.10 -9.05 -15.66
N ARG A 149 5.90 -9.20 -15.10
CA ARG A 149 5.27 -10.51 -14.92
C ARG A 149 4.81 -10.98 -16.31
N GLN A 150 5.65 -11.74 -16.99
CA GLN A 150 5.27 -12.54 -18.15
C GLN A 150 4.12 -13.46 -17.73
N LYS A 151 2.92 -13.25 -18.28
CA LYS A 151 1.90 -14.30 -18.36
C LYS A 151 2.24 -15.16 -19.57
N GLN A 152 2.82 -16.33 -19.31
CA GLN A 152 2.87 -17.47 -20.22
C GLN A 152 1.69 -18.41 -19.93
N GLY A 153 1.01 -18.85 -21.00
CA GLY A 153 0.23 -20.10 -21.11
C GLY A 153 -1.07 -20.17 -20.29
N ARG A 154 -2.16 -20.77 -20.77
CA ARG A 154 -2.32 -21.80 -21.79
C ARG A 154 -3.73 -21.72 -22.35
#